data_AF-A0A497VNX4-F1
#
_entry.id   AF-A0A497VNX4-F1
#
_cell.length_a   1.000
_cell.length_b   1.000
_cell.length_c   1.000
_cell.angle_alpha   90.00
_cell.angle_beta   90.00
_cell.angle_gamma   90.00
#
_symmetry.space_group_name_H-M   'P 1'
#
loop_
_entity.id
_entity.type
_entity.pdbx_description
1 polymer ?
#
loop_
_entity_poly.entity_id
_entity_poly.type
_entity_poly.pdbx_seq_one_letter_code
_entity_poly.pdbx_strand_id
1 'polypeptide(L)'
;MFLQLVFEDLCLRLRSRHPVELQQAEKPPSARLSPCGRTFRFSTCILHSIPSCLSPSKQRRRPMAIDGKITRTDDDAITGWIASLTFDVDITLTKNPHKTKETHPDFEITTRTPRNRIIRIGSAWEQTSQAGNDYLSLSVMVNGQQVRVNALRTEEDPEGEYRLVPLAA
;
A
#
# COMPACT_ATOMS: atom_id res chain seq x y z
N MET A 1 35.75 4.63 40.24
CA MET A 1 34.60 3.96 40.91
C MET A 1 33.47 4.99 41.00
N PHE A 2 32.82 5.29 39.86
CA PHE A 2 31.93 6.45 39.71
C PHE A 2 30.95 6.27 38.52
N LEU A 3 30.41 5.07 38.34
CA LEU A 3 29.51 4.76 37.22
C LEU A 3 28.52 3.65 37.58
N GLN A 4 27.88 3.77 38.76
CA GLN A 4 26.88 2.81 39.23
C GLN A 4 25.64 3.48 39.86
N LEU A 5 25.38 4.74 39.55
CA LEU A 5 24.32 5.56 40.17
C LEU A 5 23.51 6.38 39.14
N VAL A 6 23.14 5.79 38.00
CA VAL A 6 22.16 6.41 37.07
C VAL A 6 21.07 5.40 36.62
N PHE A 7 21.09 4.16 37.11
CA PHE A 7 20.21 3.10 36.63
C PHE A 7 18.95 2.85 37.49
N GLU A 8 18.78 3.58 38.60
CA GLU A 8 17.66 3.35 39.55
C GLU A 8 16.51 4.38 39.45
N ASP A 9 16.63 5.43 38.63
CA ASP A 9 15.65 6.54 38.62
C ASP A 9 14.56 6.44 37.54
N LEU A 10 14.55 5.38 36.71
CA LEU A 10 13.48 5.17 35.72
C LEU A 10 12.41 4.14 36.17
N CYS A 11 12.67 3.39 37.24
CA CYS A 11 11.77 2.32 37.71
C CYS A 11 10.63 2.81 38.62
N LEU A 12 10.54 4.10 38.94
CA LEU A 12 9.60 4.64 39.94
C LEU A 12 8.49 5.56 39.39
N ARG A 13 8.34 5.70 38.06
CA ARG A 13 7.38 6.65 37.46
C ARG A 13 6.20 6.09 36.68
N LEU A 14 5.93 4.78 36.73
CA LEU A 14 4.75 4.19 36.08
C LEU A 14 3.95 3.22 36.96
N ARG A 15 3.97 3.42 38.29
CA ARG A 15 2.93 2.89 39.19
C ARG A 15 1.93 3.98 39.54
N SER A 16 0.95 4.19 38.67
CA SER A 16 -0.42 4.57 39.06
C SER A 16 -1.23 4.66 37.79
N ARG A 17 -2.18 3.74 37.59
CA ARG A 17 -3.51 3.91 36.96
C ARG A 17 -4.18 2.52 36.91
N HIS A 18 -4.89 2.18 37.98
CA HIS A 18 -6.09 1.34 37.89
C HIS A 18 -7.29 2.26 38.21
N PRO A 19 -8.55 1.89 37.93
CA PRO A 19 -9.08 0.86 37.03
C PRO A 19 -10.15 1.44 36.07
N VAL A 20 -10.42 0.80 34.93
CA VAL A 20 -11.69 1.01 34.19
C VAL A 20 -12.20 -0.32 33.67
N GLU A 21 -13.04 -0.93 34.50
CA GLU A 21 -14.41 -1.36 34.17
C GLU A 21 -14.69 -1.91 32.75
N LEU A 22 -14.76 -3.24 32.69
CA LEU A 22 -15.79 -4.07 32.07
C LEU A 22 -16.78 -3.36 31.13
N GLN A 23 -16.72 -3.68 29.84
CA GLN A 23 -17.93 -3.78 29.03
C GLN A 23 -17.99 -5.13 28.32
N GLN A 24 -19.10 -5.80 28.61
CA GLN A 24 -19.42 -7.17 28.27
C GLN A 24 -19.81 -7.26 26.80
N ALA A 25 -19.48 -8.40 26.21
CA ALA A 25 -19.93 -8.80 24.88
C ALA A 25 -21.46 -9.00 24.89
N GLU A 26 -22.18 -8.14 24.18
CA GLU A 26 -23.60 -8.38 23.91
C GLU A 26 -23.74 -9.35 22.71
N LYS A 27 -24.08 -10.58 23.09
CA LYS A 27 -24.56 -11.65 22.22
C LYS A 27 -26.01 -11.33 21.80
N PRO A 28 -26.37 -11.32 20.50
CA PRO A 28 -27.75 -11.08 20.10
C PRO A 28 -28.66 -12.23 20.58
N PRO A 29 -29.86 -11.94 21.10
CA PRO A 29 -30.73 -12.97 21.66
C PRO A 29 -31.34 -13.86 20.58
N SER A 30 -31.18 -15.17 20.81
CA SER A 30 -31.93 -16.24 20.16
C SER A 30 -33.43 -16.03 20.36
N ALA A 31 -34.15 -15.86 19.25
CA ALA A 31 -35.59 -15.76 19.21
C ALA A 31 -36.22 -17.10 19.63
N ARG A 32 -37.00 -17.07 20.72
CA ARG A 32 -37.90 -18.17 21.09
C ARG A 32 -39.12 -18.14 20.17
N LEU A 33 -39.37 -19.25 19.51
CA LEU A 33 -40.63 -19.56 18.85
C LEU A 33 -41.73 -19.72 19.90
N SER A 34 -42.89 -19.11 19.65
CA SER A 34 -44.16 -19.55 20.23
C SER A 34 -45.21 -19.62 19.13
N PRO A 35 -46.09 -20.63 19.14
CA PRO A 35 -46.97 -20.93 18.03
C PRO A 35 -48.28 -20.19 18.21
N CYS A 36 -48.66 -19.36 17.23
CA CYS A 36 -50.04 -18.95 17.09
C CYS A 36 -50.41 -19.05 15.62
N GLY A 37 -51.00 -20.20 15.28
CA GLY A 37 -51.64 -20.38 13.99
C GLY A 37 -52.82 -19.44 13.88
N ARG A 38 -52.88 -18.68 12.79
CA ARG A 38 -54.11 -18.24 12.14
C ARG A 38 -53.77 -17.87 10.70
N THR A 39 -54.26 -18.73 9.82
CA THR A 39 -54.42 -18.55 8.39
C THR A 39 -54.88 -17.13 8.05
N PHE A 40 -54.02 -16.37 7.38
CA PHE A 40 -54.45 -15.17 6.66
C PHE A 40 -53.97 -15.23 5.21
N ARG A 41 -54.93 -14.93 4.35
CA ARG A 41 -54.94 -15.15 2.91
C ARG A 41 -53.82 -14.38 2.20
N PHE A 42 -53.35 -15.00 1.12
CA PHE A 42 -52.56 -14.38 0.06
C PHE A 42 -53.12 -13.03 -0.33
N SER A 43 -52.34 -11.97 -0.08
CA SER A 43 -52.48 -10.70 -0.76
C SER A 43 -51.11 -10.33 -1.32
N THR A 44 -51.04 -10.34 -2.64
CA THR A 44 -49.91 -9.90 -3.46
C THR A 44 -49.45 -8.51 -3.05
N CYS A 45 -48.27 -8.41 -2.43
CA CYS A 45 -47.58 -7.14 -2.17
C CYS A 45 -46.16 -7.23 -2.71
N ILE A 46 -46.03 -6.77 -3.97
CA ILE A 46 -44.95 -5.92 -4.50
C ILE A 46 -43.55 -6.19 -3.90
N LEU A 47 -42.73 -6.90 -4.68
CA LEU A 47 -41.27 -6.94 -4.58
C LEU A 47 -40.72 -5.50 -4.50
N HIS A 48 -40.49 -5.01 -3.28
CA HIS A 48 -39.63 -3.86 -3.07
C HIS A 48 -38.19 -4.37 -3.19
N SER A 49 -37.62 -4.14 -4.37
CA SER A 49 -36.19 -4.17 -4.64
C SER A 49 -35.45 -3.49 -3.48
N ILE A 50 -34.66 -4.24 -2.74
CA ILE A 50 -33.65 -3.67 -1.83
C ILE A 50 -32.54 -3.18 -2.76
N PRO A 51 -32.29 -1.87 -2.90
CA PRO A 51 -31.13 -1.41 -3.63
C PRO A 51 -29.92 -1.61 -2.71
N SER A 52 -29.33 -2.81 -2.72
CA SER A 52 -27.98 -3.01 -2.20
C SER A 52 -26.98 -2.44 -3.19
N CYS A 53 -27.01 -1.13 -3.37
CA CYS A 53 -26.04 -0.37 -4.16
C CYS A 53 -25.16 0.43 -3.19
N LEU A 54 -24.50 -0.26 -2.24
CA LEU A 54 -23.29 0.30 -1.66
C LEU A 54 -22.18 0.10 -2.70
N SER A 55 -22.14 1.01 -3.67
CA SER A 55 -20.94 1.21 -4.48
C SER A 55 -19.77 1.36 -3.50
N PRO A 56 -18.65 0.63 -3.66
CA PRO A 56 -17.47 0.89 -2.86
C PRO A 56 -17.16 2.36 -3.09
N SER A 57 -17.34 3.18 -2.04
CA SER A 57 -17.04 4.59 -2.08
C SER A 57 -15.64 4.69 -2.66
N LYS A 58 -15.52 5.35 -3.82
CA LYS A 58 -14.25 5.69 -4.45
C LYS A 58 -13.48 6.48 -3.41
N GLN A 59 -12.75 5.78 -2.54
CA GLN A 59 -11.99 6.38 -1.46
C GLN A 59 -11.09 7.36 -2.18
N ARG A 60 -11.30 8.67 -1.94
CA ARG A 60 -10.40 9.72 -2.43
C ARG A 60 -9.06 9.40 -1.79
N ARG A 61 -8.24 8.62 -2.50
CA ARG A 61 -6.88 8.31 -2.08
C ARG A 61 -6.18 9.64 -2.15
N ARG A 62 -5.95 10.25 -0.98
CA ARG A 62 -5.12 11.44 -0.93
C ARG A 62 -3.77 11.03 -1.53
N PRO A 63 -3.25 11.79 -2.51
CA PRO A 63 -1.96 11.46 -3.09
C PRO A 63 -0.94 11.40 -1.96
N MET A 64 -0.24 10.28 -1.88
CA MET A 64 0.85 10.11 -0.93
C MET A 64 2.00 11.01 -1.38
N ALA A 65 2.63 11.73 -0.46
CA ALA A 65 3.89 12.41 -0.74
C ALA A 65 4.95 11.33 -0.94
N ILE A 66 5.40 11.17 -2.18
CA ILE A 66 6.39 10.18 -2.59
C ILE A 66 7.45 10.93 -3.37
N ASP A 67 8.69 10.63 -3.06
CA ASP A 67 9.85 11.09 -3.80
C ASP A 67 10.79 9.90 -4.04
N GLY A 68 11.72 10.07 -4.97
CA GLY A 68 12.74 9.08 -5.23
C GLY A 68 13.50 9.35 -6.50
N LYS A 69 14.63 8.66 -6.60
CA LYS A 69 15.54 8.74 -7.74
C LYS A 69 16.02 7.35 -8.09
N ILE A 70 16.04 7.07 -9.38
CA ILE A 70 16.58 5.83 -9.93
C ILE A 70 17.62 6.17 -11.01
N THR A 71 18.68 5.38 -11.07
CA THR A 71 19.78 5.55 -12.01
C THR A 71 19.96 4.24 -12.77
N ARG A 72 20.02 4.33 -14.10
CA ARG A 72 20.33 3.20 -14.96
C ARG A 72 21.83 2.92 -14.85
N THR A 73 22.15 1.70 -14.41
CA THR A 73 23.51 1.18 -14.32
C THR A 73 23.82 0.41 -15.60
N ASP A 74 25.10 0.26 -15.93
CA ASP A 74 25.57 -0.40 -17.17
C ASP A 74 25.14 -1.88 -17.28
N ASP A 75 24.86 -2.55 -16.16
CA ASP A 75 24.50 -3.97 -16.09
C ASP A 75 23.02 -4.28 -16.44
N ASP A 76 22.38 -3.47 -17.27
CA ASP A 76 20.92 -3.53 -17.58
C ASP A 76 20.00 -3.46 -16.34
N ALA A 77 20.56 -3.08 -15.19
CA ALA A 77 19.86 -2.92 -13.93
C ALA A 77 19.64 -1.42 -13.66
N ILE A 78 18.49 -1.09 -13.08
CA ILE A 78 18.22 0.28 -12.61
C ILE A 78 18.13 0.22 -11.10
N THR A 79 18.95 1.02 -10.43
CA THR A 79 19.05 1.04 -8.96
C THR A 79 18.63 2.40 -8.43
N GLY A 80 18.10 2.45 -7.23
CA GLY A 80 17.70 3.71 -6.61
C GLY A 80 16.89 3.50 -5.35
N TRP A 81 16.17 4.54 -4.96
CA TRP A 81 15.35 4.52 -3.75
C TRP A 81 14.00 5.18 -4.01
N ILE A 82 13.01 4.77 -3.23
CA ILE A 82 11.69 5.37 -3.18
C ILE A 82 11.33 5.58 -1.71
N ALA A 83 10.97 6.82 -1.38
CA ALA A 83 10.65 7.19 -0.02
C ALA A 83 9.31 7.93 0.06
N SER A 84 8.68 7.77 1.21
CA SER A 84 7.53 8.51 1.68
C SER A 84 7.66 8.72 3.18
N LEU A 85 6.76 9.48 3.79
CA LEU A 85 6.75 9.68 5.24
C LEU A 85 6.54 8.35 6.02
N THR A 86 6.02 7.31 5.38
CA THR A 86 5.71 6.03 6.01
C THR A 86 6.64 4.88 5.65
N PHE A 87 7.50 5.04 4.65
CA PHE A 87 8.45 4.01 4.23
C PHE A 87 9.63 4.63 3.50
N ASP A 88 10.77 3.97 3.59
CA ASP A 88 11.98 4.32 2.86
C ASP A 88 12.64 3.00 2.45
N VAL A 89 12.73 2.76 1.13
CA VAL A 89 13.23 1.50 0.60
C VAL A 89 14.09 1.70 -0.63
N ASP A 90 15.22 0.99 -0.64
CA ASP A 90 16.05 0.83 -1.83
C ASP A 90 15.38 -0.15 -2.80
N ILE A 91 15.37 0.19 -4.07
CA ILE A 91 14.78 -0.62 -5.14
C ILE A 91 15.81 -0.96 -6.21
N THR A 92 15.64 -2.14 -6.78
CA THR A 92 16.42 -2.61 -7.91
C THR A 92 15.46 -3.16 -8.95
N LEU A 93 15.51 -2.58 -10.15
CA LEU A 93 14.77 -3.02 -11.31
C LEU A 93 15.68 -3.93 -12.11
N THR A 94 15.20 -5.13 -12.37
CA THR A 94 15.88 -6.12 -13.21
C THR A 94 14.99 -6.44 -14.38
N LYS A 95 15.58 -6.59 -15.58
CA LYS A 95 14.83 -6.96 -16.78
C LYS A 95 14.11 -8.28 -16.57
N ASN A 96 12.84 -8.32 -16.96
CA ASN A 96 12.01 -9.50 -16.82
C ASN A 96 12.41 -10.57 -17.85
N PRO A 97 12.93 -11.75 -17.43
CA PRO A 97 13.33 -12.81 -18.36
C PRO A 97 12.15 -13.50 -19.03
N HIS A 98 10.93 -13.32 -18.52
CA HIS A 98 9.71 -13.99 -18.98
C HIS A 98 8.78 -13.07 -19.78
N LYS A 99 9.27 -11.94 -20.31
CA LYS A 99 8.47 -11.07 -21.20
C LYS A 99 8.14 -11.83 -22.49
N THR A 100 6.87 -12.18 -22.67
CA THR A 100 6.37 -12.89 -23.87
C THR A 100 5.39 -12.06 -24.69
N LYS A 101 4.71 -11.09 -24.07
CA LYS A 101 3.81 -10.13 -24.75
C LYS A 101 4.12 -8.72 -24.27
N GLU A 102 3.72 -7.74 -25.06
CA GLU A 102 3.96 -6.32 -24.77
C GLU A 102 3.23 -5.80 -23.53
N THR A 103 2.12 -6.44 -23.14
CA THR A 103 1.41 -6.07 -21.90
C THR A 103 2.10 -6.54 -20.63
N HIS A 104 3.10 -7.43 -20.74
CA HIS A 104 3.88 -7.87 -19.58
C HIS A 104 4.87 -6.79 -19.16
N PRO A 105 5.22 -6.74 -17.87
CA PRO A 105 6.20 -5.79 -17.39
C PRO A 105 7.58 -6.04 -18.00
N ASP A 106 8.27 -4.95 -18.34
CA ASP A 106 9.64 -4.94 -18.84
C ASP A 106 10.64 -5.22 -17.72
N PHE A 107 10.36 -4.69 -16.53
CA PHE A 107 11.22 -4.82 -15.36
C PHE A 107 10.46 -5.36 -14.15
N GLU A 108 11.13 -6.19 -13.38
CA GLU A 108 10.70 -6.61 -12.05
C GLU A 108 11.35 -5.72 -11.00
N ILE A 109 10.55 -5.20 -10.07
CA ILE A 109 11.03 -4.36 -8.98
C ILE A 109 11.26 -5.24 -7.75
N THR A 110 12.51 -5.29 -7.33
CA THR A 110 12.93 -6.00 -6.12
C THR A 110 13.44 -5.03 -5.07
N THR A 111 13.33 -5.42 -3.81
CA THR A 111 13.90 -4.69 -2.67
C THR A 111 14.44 -5.67 -1.65
N ARG A 112 15.19 -5.15 -0.69
CA ARG A 112 15.79 -5.89 0.41
C ARG A 112 15.03 -5.58 1.70
N THR A 113 14.50 -6.61 2.33
CA THR A 113 13.89 -6.48 3.66
C THR A 113 14.96 -6.18 4.72
N PRO A 114 14.59 -5.62 5.89
CA PRO A 114 15.53 -5.39 7.00
C PRO A 114 16.30 -6.63 7.46
N ARG A 115 15.78 -7.83 7.17
CA ARG A 115 16.45 -9.12 7.42
C ARG A 115 17.27 -9.62 6.23
N ASN A 116 17.66 -8.72 5.32
CA ASN A 116 18.50 -9.01 4.17
C ASN A 116 17.91 -10.00 3.14
N ARG A 117 16.59 -10.16 3.09
CA ARG A 117 15.92 -11.02 2.10
C ARG A 117 15.44 -10.20 0.92
N ILE A 118 15.72 -10.67 -0.29
CA ILE A 118 15.25 -10.05 -1.53
C ILE A 118 13.80 -10.46 -1.76
N ILE A 119 12.92 -9.49 -1.97
CA ILE A 119 11.51 -9.72 -2.29
C ILE A 119 11.13 -8.89 -3.52
N ARG A 120 10.23 -9.44 -4.34
CA ARG A 120 9.60 -8.69 -5.42
C ARG A 120 8.45 -7.87 -4.86
N ILE A 121 8.48 -6.57 -5.10
CA ILE A 121 7.46 -5.63 -4.62
C ILE A 121 6.61 -5.05 -5.75
N GLY A 122 7.07 -5.16 -7.00
CA GLY A 122 6.39 -4.48 -8.08
C GLY A 122 6.90 -4.83 -9.45
N SER A 123 6.50 -4.02 -10.41
CA SER A 123 6.91 -4.15 -11.81
C SER A 123 6.90 -2.77 -12.47
N ALA A 124 7.69 -2.62 -13.52
CA ALA A 124 7.75 -1.39 -14.30
C ALA A 124 7.60 -1.66 -15.80
N TRP A 125 7.12 -0.65 -16.51
CA TRP A 125 6.90 -0.64 -17.95
C TRP A 125 7.61 0.58 -18.55
N GLU A 126 8.30 0.39 -19.66
CA GLU A 126 8.86 1.48 -20.46
C GLU A 126 7.77 2.01 -21.39
N GLN A 127 7.49 3.31 -21.31
CA GLN A 127 6.41 3.94 -22.06
C GLN A 127 6.89 5.26 -22.66
N THR A 128 6.35 5.61 -23.82
CA THR A 128 6.58 6.90 -24.46
C THR A 128 5.33 7.76 -24.30
N SER A 129 5.51 9.01 -23.89
CA SER A 129 4.44 9.99 -23.75
C SER A 129 3.94 10.43 -25.13
N GLN A 130 2.73 11.02 -25.20
CA GLN A 130 2.24 11.66 -26.43
C GLN A 130 3.17 12.79 -26.90
N ALA A 131 3.89 13.43 -25.98
CA ALA A 131 4.89 14.45 -26.28
C ALA A 131 6.22 13.88 -26.82
N GLY A 132 6.37 12.55 -26.92
CA GLY A 132 7.59 11.88 -27.37
C GLY A 132 8.64 11.64 -26.30
N ASN A 133 8.35 11.94 -25.03
CA ASN A 133 9.28 11.73 -23.92
C ASN A 133 9.14 10.30 -23.38
N ASP A 134 10.26 9.59 -23.27
CA ASP A 134 10.30 8.27 -22.65
C ASP A 134 10.26 8.38 -21.13
N TYR A 135 9.49 7.49 -20.50
CA TYR A 135 9.35 7.39 -19.06
C TYR A 135 9.16 5.94 -18.63
N LEU A 136 9.46 5.65 -17.36
CA LEU A 136 9.15 4.37 -16.76
C LEU A 136 7.90 4.52 -15.90
N SER A 137 6.90 3.68 -16.14
CA SER A 137 5.71 3.57 -15.30
C SER A 137 5.95 2.48 -14.26
N LEU A 138 5.93 2.82 -12.97
CA LEU A 138 6.19 1.88 -11.88
C LEU A 138 4.91 1.63 -11.09
N SER A 139 4.66 0.34 -10.81
CA SER A 139 3.64 -0.08 -9.86
C SER A 139 4.29 -0.89 -8.75
N VAL A 140 4.27 -0.35 -7.54
CA VAL A 140 4.93 -0.91 -6.37
C VAL A 140 3.90 -1.20 -5.28
N MET A 141 4.02 -2.35 -4.61
CA MET A 141 3.30 -2.67 -3.39
C MET A 141 4.21 -2.51 -2.18
N VAL A 142 3.94 -1.50 -1.34
CA VAL A 142 4.67 -1.24 -0.10
C VAL A 142 3.66 -1.05 1.03
N ASN A 143 3.92 -1.67 2.19
CA ASN A 143 3.04 -1.60 3.36
C ASN A 143 1.55 -1.91 3.08
N GLY A 144 1.28 -2.86 2.17
CA GLY A 144 -0.08 -3.24 1.80
C GLY A 144 -0.82 -2.24 0.89
N GLN A 145 -0.16 -1.15 0.46
CA GLN A 145 -0.70 -0.18 -0.46
C GLN A 145 -0.04 -0.30 -1.84
N GLN A 146 -0.86 -0.28 -2.89
CA GLN A 146 -0.36 -0.11 -4.25
C GLN A 146 -0.09 1.37 -4.51
N VAL A 147 1.17 1.66 -4.83
CA VAL A 147 1.71 2.95 -5.20
C VAL A 147 2.02 2.91 -6.70
N ARG A 148 1.58 3.94 -7.42
CA ARG A 148 1.91 4.13 -8.83
C ARG A 148 2.66 5.44 -8.99
N VAL A 149 3.83 5.37 -9.63
CA VAL A 149 4.70 6.52 -9.86
C VAL A 149 5.29 6.41 -11.26
N ASN A 150 5.58 7.54 -11.87
CA ASN A 150 6.28 7.60 -13.15
C ASN A 150 7.70 8.10 -12.89
N ALA A 151 8.71 7.43 -13.43
CA ALA A 151 10.07 7.95 -13.46
C ALA A 151 10.28 8.73 -14.76
N LEU A 152 10.48 10.03 -14.62
CA LEU A 152 10.74 10.93 -15.74
C LEU A 152 12.24 11.24 -15.80
N ARG A 153 12.77 11.34 -17.02
CA ARG A 153 14.10 11.90 -17.24
C ARG A 153 13.95 13.42 -17.40
N THR A 154 14.62 14.20 -16.56
CA THR A 154 14.67 15.66 -16.73
C THR A 154 15.86 16.02 -17.61
N GLU A 155 15.78 17.12 -18.36
CA GLU A 155 16.93 17.65 -19.13
C GLU A 155 18.10 18.10 -18.23
N GLU A 156 17.79 18.46 -16.99
CA GLU A 156 18.74 18.90 -15.97
C GLU A 156 19.51 17.74 -15.32
N ASP A 157 18.98 16.51 -15.43
CA ASP A 157 19.55 15.34 -14.80
C ASP A 157 20.63 14.71 -15.71
N PRO A 158 21.74 14.21 -15.15
CA PRO A 158 22.75 13.51 -15.93
C PRO A 158 22.16 12.27 -16.62
N GLU A 159 22.74 11.89 -17.76
CA GLU A 159 22.25 10.78 -18.57
C GLU A 159 22.10 9.50 -17.75
N GLY A 160 20.89 8.92 -17.78
CA GLY A 160 20.57 7.70 -17.04
C GLY A 160 19.93 7.91 -15.66
N GLU A 161 19.80 9.14 -15.16
CA GLU A 161 19.01 9.43 -13.96
C GLU A 161 17.53 9.71 -14.29
N TYR A 162 16.64 9.19 -13.44
CA TYR A 162 15.21 9.42 -13.52
C TYR A 162 14.67 9.84 -12.15
N ARG A 163 13.80 10.84 -12.16
CA ARG A 163 13.09 11.33 -10.99
C ARG A 163 11.70 10.73 -10.90
N LEU A 164 11.33 10.24 -9.71
CA LEU A 164 9.99 9.71 -9.47
C LEU A 164 8.99 10.84 -9.27
N VAL A 165 7.90 10.78 -10.02
CA VAL A 165 6.75 11.69 -9.92
C VAL A 165 5.52 10.85 -9.55
N PRO A 166 4.85 11.17 -8.43
CA PRO A 166 3.65 10.45 -8.04
C PRO A 166 2.54 10.64 -9.06
N LEU A 167 1.87 9.55 -9.44
CA LEU A 167 0.66 9.65 -10.23
C LEU A 167 -0.43 10.22 -9.33
N ALA A 168 -0.87 11.46 -9.59
CA ALA A 168 -2.02 12.02 -8.88
C ALA A 168 -3.24 11.11 -9.13
N ALA A 169 -3.75 10.52 -8.05
CA ALA A 169 -4.87 9.56 -8.08
C ALA A 169 -6.25 10.27 -8.12
#